data_AF-A0A9E2ATX4-F1
#
_entry.id   AF-A0A9E2ATX4-F1
#
_cell.length_a   1.000
_cell.length_b   1.000
_cell.length_c   1.000
_cell.angle_alpha   90.00
_cell.angle_beta   90.00
_cell.angle_gamma   90.00
#
_symmetry.space_group_name_H-M   'P 1'
#
loop_
_entity.id
_entity.type
_entity.pdbx_description
1 polymer ?
#
loop_
_entity_poly.entity_id
_entity_poly.type
_entity_poly.pdbx_seq_one_letter_code
_entity_poly.pdbx_strand_id
1 'polypeptide(L)' 'TRMKSGTSQKLVLNMISTALMIRIGRVKGNKMVNMQLSNTKLVDRGTRYLVEGLGIDYDQAEVLLKKYGSVKKALDAERK' A
#
# COMPACT_ATOMS: atom_id res chain seq x y z
N THR A 1 14.70 24.26 -18.80
CA THR A 1 13.36 24.00 -18.20
C THR A 1 13.37 23.13 -16.92
N ARG A 2 14.53 22.83 -16.31
CA ARG A 2 14.66 21.89 -15.17
C ARG A 2 13.99 22.32 -13.85
N MET A 3 13.81 23.63 -13.61
CA MET A 3 13.30 24.16 -12.33
C MET A 3 11.76 24.17 -12.29
N LYS A 4 11.12 25.34 -12.42
CA LYS A 4 9.66 25.50 -12.29
C LYS A 4 8.89 24.55 -13.20
N SER A 5 9.20 24.55 -14.50
CA SER A 5 8.52 23.69 -15.47
C SER A 5 8.69 22.19 -15.15
N GLY A 6 9.87 21.77 -14.72
CA GLY A 6 10.13 20.39 -14.29
C GLY A 6 9.34 20.00 -13.04
N THR A 7 9.27 20.88 -12.03
CA THR A 7 8.45 20.65 -10.83
C THR A 7 6.97 20.55 -11.19
N SER A 8 6.45 21.43 -12.05
CA SER A 8 5.06 21.37 -12.52
C SER A 8 4.75 20.05 -13.20
N GLN A 9 5.64 19.58 -14.09
CA GLN A 9 5.48 18.28 -14.76
C GLN A 9 5.45 17.12 -13.78
N LYS A 10 6.37 17.09 -12.80
CA LYS A 10 6.40 16.06 -11.75
C LYS A 10 5.10 16.02 -10.95
N LEU A 11 4.58 17.18 -10.57
CA LEU A 11 3.32 17.26 -9.82
C LEU A 11 2.16 16.71 -10.64
N VAL A 12 2.03 17.10 -11.91
CA VAL A 12 0.97 16.61 -12.80
C VAL A 12 1.06 15.10 -13.00
N LEU A 13 2.25 14.56 -13.29
CA LEU A 13 2.45 13.12 -13.47
C LEU A 13 2.15 12.33 -12.18
N ASN A 14 2.57 12.86 -11.03
CA ASN A 14 2.25 12.26 -9.73
C ASN A 14 0.74 12.27 -9.46
N MET A 15 0.03 13.35 -9.79
CA MET A 15 -1.42 13.43 -9.63
C MET A 15 -2.15 12.43 -10.51
N ILE A 16 -1.81 12.35 -11.80
CA ILE A 16 -2.46 11.42 -12.75
C ILE A 16 -2.23 9.96 -12.32
N SER A 17 -0.98 9.58 -12.05
CA SER A 17 -0.65 8.21 -11.64
C SER A 17 -1.28 7.83 -10.30
N THR A 18 -1.28 8.73 -9.32
CA THR A 18 -1.92 8.47 -8.01
C THR A 18 -3.44 8.35 -8.14
N ALA A 19 -4.09 9.24 -8.89
CA ALA A 19 -5.54 9.19 -9.11
C ALA A 19 -5.97 7.88 -9.78
N LEU A 20 -5.22 7.42 -10.80
CA LEU A 20 -5.47 6.13 -11.43
C LEU A 20 -5.36 4.97 -10.44
N MET A 21 -4.29 4.93 -9.63
CA MET A 21 -4.06 3.85 -8.66
C MET A 21 -5.15 3.77 -7.59
N ILE A 22 -5.74 4.91 -7.20
CA ILE A 22 -6.90 4.96 -6.31
C ILE A 22 -8.13 4.37 -7.02
N ARG A 23 -8.42 4.79 -8.26
CA ARG A 23 -9.58 4.35 -9.03
C ARG A 23 -9.61 2.84 -9.30
N ILE A 24 -8.45 2.22 -9.51
CA ILE A 24 -8.34 0.76 -9.72
C ILE A 24 -8.24 -0.03 -8.40
N GLY A 25 -8.46 0.60 -7.25
CA GLY A 25 -8.54 -0.08 -5.95
C GLY A 25 -7.22 -0.65 -5.43
N ARG A 26 -6.09 -0.01 -5.74
CA ARG A 26 -4.76 -0.32 -5.16
C ARG A 26 -4.48 0.48 -3.88
N VAL A 27 -5.34 1.43 -3.55
CA VAL A 27 -5.34 2.23 -2.32
C VAL A 27 -6.70 2.07 -1.64
N LYS A 28 -6.71 1.93 -0.32
CA LYS A 28 -7.93 1.88 0.51
C LYS A 28 -7.84 2.97 1.57
N GLY A 29 -8.76 3.94 1.54
CA GLY A 29 -8.62 5.17 2.31
C GLY A 29 -7.34 5.92 1.89
N ASN A 30 -6.42 6.14 2.83
CA ASN A 30 -5.08 6.70 2.58
C ASN A 30 -3.96 5.64 2.59
N LYS A 31 -4.30 4.34 2.69
CA LYS A 31 -3.34 3.24 2.80
C LYS A 31 -3.11 2.58 1.44
N MET A 32 -1.84 2.46 1.05
CA MET A 32 -1.45 1.71 -0.15
C MET A 32 -1.47 0.20 0.16
N VAL A 33 -2.52 -0.49 -0.26
CA VAL A 33 -2.76 -1.90 0.11
C VAL A 33 -2.13 -2.91 -0.87
N ASN A 34 -1.69 -2.44 -2.03
CA ASN A 34 -1.11 -3.28 -3.09
C ASN A 34 0.35 -2.91 -3.35
N MET A 35 1.12 -2.81 -2.27
CA MET A 35 2.55 -2.51 -2.28
C MET A 35 3.39 -3.78 -2.43
N GLN A 36 4.52 -3.64 -3.13
CA GLN A 36 5.52 -4.69 -3.25
C GLN A 36 6.41 -4.72 -2.00
N LEU A 37 6.52 -5.87 -1.35
CA LEU A 37 7.25 -6.04 -0.09
C LEU A 37 8.74 -6.27 -0.35
N SER A 38 9.43 -5.27 -0.91
CA SER A 38 10.83 -5.41 -1.34
C SER A 38 11.87 -5.14 -0.25
N ASN A 39 11.48 -4.64 0.92
CA ASN A 39 12.37 -4.38 2.04
C ASN A 39 11.63 -4.47 3.38
N THR A 40 12.41 -4.54 4.46
CA THR A 40 11.92 -4.66 5.84
C THR A 40 10.95 -3.53 6.23
N LYS A 41 11.21 -2.28 5.80
CA LYS A 41 10.30 -1.13 6.06
C LYS A 41 8.93 -1.32 5.42
N LEU A 42 8.86 -1.87 4.20
CA LEU A 42 7.59 -2.11 3.52
C LEU A 42 6.85 -3.31 4.12
N VAL A 43 7.59 -4.33 4.59
CA VAL A 43 7.02 -5.43 5.38
C VAL A 43 6.40 -4.90 6.67
N ASP A 44 7.16 -4.19 7.50
CA ASP A 44 6.67 -3.59 8.76
C ASP A 44 5.44 -2.68 8.55
N ARG A 45 5.49 -1.81 7.54
CA ARG A 45 4.32 -0.97 7.18
C ARG A 45 3.10 -1.81 6.81
N GLY A 46 3.29 -2.86 6.01
CA GLY A 46 2.20 -3.77 5.63
C GLY A 46 1.61 -4.50 6.83
N THR A 47 2.46 -4.93 7.76
CA THR A 47 2.06 -5.62 9.00
C THR A 47 1.21 -4.69 9.86
N ARG A 48 1.63 -3.43 10.07
CA ARG A 48 0.83 -2.41 10.78
C ARG A 48 -0.53 -2.17 10.14
N TYR A 49 -0.59 -2.14 8.80
CA TYR A 49 -1.88 -1.98 8.11
C TYR A 49 -2.83 -3.15 8.33
N LEU A 50 -2.32 -4.38 8.49
CA LEU A 50 -3.13 -5.56 8.82
C LEU A 50 -3.56 -5.56 10.28
N VAL A 51 -2.66 -5.25 11.22
CA VAL A 51 -3.00 -5.09 12.65
C VAL A 51 -4.13 -4.08 12.81
N GLU A 52 -3.99 -2.88 12.22
CA GLU A 52 -5.04 -1.86 12.28
C GLU A 52 -6.32 -2.25 11.52
N GLY A 53 -6.23 -3.13 10.52
CA GLY A 53 -7.35 -3.51 9.65
C GLY A 53 -8.16 -4.71 10.13
N LEU A 54 -7.56 -5.58 10.94
CA LEU A 54 -8.12 -6.84 11.44
C LEU A 54 -8.13 -6.94 12.98
N GLY A 55 -7.39 -6.09 13.69
CA GLY A 55 -7.30 -6.13 15.16
C GLY A 55 -6.51 -7.33 15.70
N ILE A 56 -5.67 -7.95 14.87
CA ILE A 56 -4.85 -9.12 15.21
C ILE A 56 -3.48 -8.71 15.76
N ASP A 57 -2.79 -9.66 16.39
CA ASP A 57 -1.43 -9.46 16.87
C ASP A 57 -0.44 -9.21 15.71
N TYR A 58 0.64 -8.49 16.00
CA TYR A 58 1.67 -8.12 15.02
C TYR A 58 2.34 -9.36 14.41
N ASP A 59 2.67 -10.36 15.22
CA ASP A 59 3.36 -11.57 14.73
C ASP A 59 2.45 -12.37 13.79
N GLN A 60 1.16 -12.45 14.14
CA GLN A 60 0.14 -13.08 13.29
C GLN A 60 -0.04 -12.32 11.97
N ALA A 61 -0.09 -10.98 12.02
CA ALA A 61 -0.18 -10.14 10.85
C ALA A 61 1.04 -10.29 9.92
N GLU A 62 2.25 -10.44 10.47
CA GLU A 62 3.46 -10.62 9.68
C GLU A 62 3.45 -11.98 8.95
N VAL A 63 3.03 -13.04 9.63
CA VAL A 63 2.87 -14.37 9.02
C VAL A 63 1.84 -14.33 7.89
N LEU A 64 0.68 -13.70 8.11
CA LEU A 64 -0.34 -13.52 7.08
C LEU A 64 0.15 -12.70 5.89
N LEU A 65 0.89 -11.62 6.16
CA LEU A 65 1.42 -10.76 5.11
C LEU A 65 2.43 -11.51 4.24
N LYS A 66 3.33 -12.30 4.85
CA LYS A 66 4.29 -13.15 4.13
C LYS A 66 3.60 -14.23 3.31
N LYS A 67 2.52 -14.82 3.84
CA LYS A 67 1.73 -15.86 3.15
C LYS A 67 1.03 -15.35 1.89
N TYR A 68 0.39 -14.18 1.97
CA TYR A 68 -0.41 -13.64 0.85
C TYR A 68 0.34 -12.62 -0.02
N GLY A 69 1.49 -12.13 0.43
CA GLY A 69 2.41 -11.26 -0.32
C GLY A 69 1.95 -9.82 -0.53
N SER A 70 0.71 -9.47 -0.15
CA SER A 70 0.21 -8.10 -0.19
C SER A 70 -0.89 -7.88 0.85
N VAL A 71 -1.00 -6.66 1.37
CA VAL A 71 -2.01 -6.29 2.38
C VAL A 71 -3.42 -6.51 1.85
N LYS A 72 -3.70 -6.18 0.59
CA LYS A 72 -5.01 -6.40 -0.03
C LYS A 72 -5.41 -7.87 -0.02
N LYS A 73 -4.54 -8.76 -0.51
CA LYS A 73 -4.82 -10.20 -0.56
C LYS A 73 -5.01 -10.79 0.84
N ALA A 74 -4.22 -10.36 1.82
CA ALA A 74 -4.36 -10.79 3.21
C ALA A 74 -5.70 -10.33 3.81
N LEU A 75 -6.10 -9.07 3.61
CA LEU A 75 -7.40 -8.56 4.06
C LEU A 75 -8.58 -9.26 3.39
N ASP A 76 -8.48 -9.55 2.09
CA ASP A 76 -9.55 -10.19 1.33
C ASP A 76 -9.70 -11.69 1.70
N ALA A 77 -8.62 -12.33 2.16
CA ALA A 77 -8.63 -13.72 2.61
C ALA A 77 -9.30 -13.90 3.99
N GLU A 78 -9.07 -12.97 4.92
CA GLU A 78 -9.64 -13.03 6.30
C GLU A 78 -11.07 -12.49 6.40
N ARG A 79 -11.57 -11.80 5.37
CA ARG A 79 -12.95 -11.27 5.32
C ARG A 79 -13.96 -12.20 4.64
N LYS A 80 -13.52 -13.38 4.20
CA LYS A 80 -14.38 -14.44 3.66
C LYS A 80 -14.82 -15.37 4.77
#